data_AF-A0A6I9TCD1-F1
#
_entry.id   AF-A0A6I9TCD1-F1
#
_cell.length_a   1.000
_cell.length_b   1.000
_cell.length_c   1.000
_cell.angle_alpha   90.00
_cell.angle_beta   90.00
_cell.angle_gamma   90.00
#
_symmetry.space_group_name_H-M   'P 1'
#
loop_
_entity.id
_entity.type
_entity.pdbx_description
1 polymer ?
#
loop_
_entity_poly.entity_id
_entity_poly.type
_entity_poly.pdbx_seq_one_letter_code
_entity_poly.pdbx_strand_id
1 'polypeptide(L)'
;MKEITVKANEVETNLLSIMSADHHHHPLLRRAVSDVTHEISRLGKDLESIIELDETILEAECECCGLKEECTNEYISRIRNSYSGKWVCGLCSEAVKERLRQVVGIEEAMITHTNFVQDFNNTTRLNPKLSFTFAMRDIAKRSGQKRKILSGGMQNIIARSSSCVPRITTTAT
;
A
#
# COMPACT_ATOMS: atom_id res chain seq x y z
N MET A 1 -12.82 19.51 -23.35
CA MET A 1 -13.85 19.50 -24.40
C MET A 1 -13.65 18.30 -25.29
N LYS A 2 -14.41 17.23 -25.07
CA LYS A 2 -14.75 16.19 -26.05
C LYS A 2 -16.18 15.78 -25.74
N GLU A 3 -17.14 16.26 -26.53
CA GLU A 3 -18.55 15.86 -26.43
C GLU A 3 -18.68 14.40 -26.83
N ILE A 4 -19.32 13.60 -25.98
CA ILE A 4 -19.77 12.25 -26.31
C ILE A 4 -21.27 12.34 -26.61
N THR A 5 -21.62 12.28 -27.88
CA THR A 5 -23.01 12.26 -28.36
C THR A 5 -23.54 10.83 -28.31
N VAL A 6 -24.46 10.55 -27.40
CA VAL A 6 -25.23 9.28 -27.40
C VAL A 6 -26.45 9.49 -28.27
N LYS A 7 -26.49 8.85 -29.45
CA LYS A 7 -27.68 8.87 -30.31
C LYS A 7 -28.77 7.98 -29.71
N ALA A 8 -29.92 8.57 -29.40
CA ALA A 8 -31.15 7.83 -29.16
C ALA A 8 -31.58 7.18 -30.49
N ASN A 9 -31.60 5.85 -30.55
CA ASN A 9 -32.24 5.14 -31.64
C ASN A 9 -33.74 5.13 -31.39
N GLU A 10 -34.45 6.04 -32.05
CA GLU A 10 -35.89 5.93 -32.27
C GLU A 10 -36.12 4.77 -33.25
N VAL A 11 -36.54 3.62 -32.72
CA VAL A 11 -37.09 2.55 -33.56
C VAL A 11 -38.53 2.95 -33.86
N GLU A 12 -38.71 3.74 -34.92
CA GLU A 12 -40.02 3.99 -35.53
C GLU A 12 -40.64 2.66 -35.95
N THR A 13 -41.73 2.30 -35.27
CA THR A 13 -42.58 1.18 -35.61
C THR A 13 -43.34 1.49 -36.90
N ASN A 14 -42.80 1.04 -38.04
CA ASN A 14 -43.55 1.00 -39.28
C ASN A 14 -44.19 -0.40 -39.43
N LEU A 15 -45.44 -0.53 -38.98
CA LEU A 15 -46.24 -1.72 -39.29
C LEU A 15 -47.71 -1.34 -39.48
N LEU A 16 -48.02 -0.76 -40.63
CA LEU A 16 -49.36 -0.81 -41.19
C LEU A 16 -49.33 -1.62 -42.48
N SER A 17 -49.98 -2.78 -42.46
CA SER A 17 -50.92 -3.26 -43.50
C SER A 17 -50.81 -4.77 -43.71
N ILE A 18 -51.55 -5.57 -42.95
CA ILE A 18 -52.20 -6.79 -43.48
C ILE A 18 -53.57 -6.91 -42.82
N MET A 19 -54.61 -6.43 -43.52
CA MET A 19 -55.98 -6.87 -43.30
C MET A 19 -56.15 -8.21 -44.01
N SER A 20 -56.24 -9.32 -43.26
CA SER A 20 -56.88 -10.55 -43.72
C SER A 20 -57.50 -11.27 -42.53
N ALA A 21 -58.78 -11.59 -42.68
CA ALA A 21 -59.64 -12.22 -41.70
C ALA A 21 -59.16 -13.63 -41.31
N ASP A 22 -59.14 -13.94 -40.02
CA ASP A 22 -59.76 -15.14 -39.48
C ASP A 22 -59.81 -15.10 -37.94
N HIS A 23 -60.99 -15.46 -37.41
CA HIS A 23 -61.35 -15.30 -36.01
C HIS A 23 -60.81 -16.49 -35.20
N HIS A 24 -59.63 -16.36 -34.60
CA HIS A 24 -59.19 -17.21 -33.49
C HIS A 24 -58.88 -16.32 -32.28
N HIS A 25 -59.78 -16.32 -31.30
CA HIS A 25 -59.65 -15.56 -30.08
C HIS A 25 -58.67 -16.26 -29.14
N HIS A 26 -57.37 -16.16 -29.44
CA HIS A 26 -56.35 -16.49 -28.45
C HIS A 26 -56.34 -15.37 -27.40
N PRO A 27 -56.42 -15.67 -26.09
CA PRO A 27 -56.33 -14.64 -25.07
C PRO A 27 -54.97 -13.98 -25.20
N LEU A 28 -54.93 -12.74 -25.70
CA LEU A 28 -53.71 -11.94 -25.73
C LEU A 28 -53.36 -11.62 -24.28
N LEU A 29 -52.49 -12.43 -23.68
CA LEU A 29 -51.87 -12.14 -22.40
C LEU A 29 -51.12 -10.81 -22.58
N ARG A 30 -51.72 -9.70 -22.13
CA ARG A 30 -51.03 -8.42 -22.09
C ARG A 30 -49.87 -8.58 -21.12
N ARG A 31 -48.66 -8.33 -21.61
CA ARG A 31 -47.48 -8.31 -20.75
C ARG A 31 -47.63 -7.14 -19.77
N ALA A 32 -47.67 -7.45 -18.48
CA ALA A 32 -47.49 -6.42 -17.47
C ALA A 32 -46.06 -5.89 -17.59
N VAL A 33 -45.91 -4.59 -17.79
CA VAL A 33 -44.61 -3.90 -17.76
C VAL A 33 -44.54 -3.16 -16.43
N SER A 34 -43.57 -3.51 -15.60
CA SER A 34 -43.31 -2.77 -14.38
C SER A 34 -42.69 -1.41 -14.74
N ASP A 35 -43.22 -0.33 -14.17
CA ASP A 35 -42.58 0.98 -14.28
C ASP A 35 -41.32 0.99 -13.41
N VAL A 36 -40.16 1.01 -14.06
CA VAL A 36 -38.83 1.03 -13.45
C VAL A 36 -38.12 2.37 -13.66
N THR A 37 -38.84 3.40 -14.11
CA THR A 37 -38.28 4.72 -14.45
C THR A 37 -37.57 5.35 -13.27
N HIS A 38 -38.15 5.22 -12.07
CA HIS A 38 -37.56 5.70 -10.83
C HIS A 38 -36.23 4.99 -10.50
N GLU A 39 -36.20 3.67 -10.63
CA GLU A 39 -35.00 2.86 -10.39
C GLU A 39 -33.88 3.21 -11.38
N ILE A 40 -34.22 3.40 -12.66
CA ILE A 40 -33.27 3.87 -13.69
C ILE A 40 -32.70 5.24 -13.33
N SER A 41 -33.55 6.17 -12.88
CA SER A 41 -33.09 7.51 -12.45
C SER A 41 -32.18 7.45 -11.23
N ARG A 42 -32.50 6.59 -10.25
CA ARG A 42 -31.67 6.40 -9.05
C ARG A 42 -30.29 5.86 -9.43
N LEU A 43 -30.25 4.78 -10.22
CA LEU A 43 -28.99 4.17 -10.67
C LEU A 43 -28.14 5.15 -11.49
N GLY A 44 -28.77 6.00 -12.30
CA GLY A 44 -28.07 7.07 -13.03
C GLY A 44 -27.37 8.06 -12.10
N LYS A 45 -28.04 8.48 -11.01
CA LYS A 45 -27.45 9.37 -10.00
C LYS A 45 -26.34 8.70 -9.20
N ASP A 46 -26.54 7.44 -8.81
CA ASP A 46 -25.52 6.67 -8.09
C ASP A 46 -24.26 6.53 -8.96
N LEU A 47 -24.41 6.25 -10.25
CA LEU A 47 -23.30 6.17 -11.19
C LEU A 47 -22.57 7.51 -11.35
N GLU A 48 -23.31 8.62 -11.48
CA GLU A 48 -22.73 9.97 -11.54
C GLU A 48 -21.89 10.25 -10.28
N SER A 49 -22.42 9.93 -9.10
CA SER A 49 -21.71 10.15 -7.84
C SER A 49 -20.44 9.28 -7.72
N ILE A 50 -20.47 8.05 -8.23
CA ILE A 50 -19.31 7.16 -8.26
C ILE A 50 -18.22 7.71 -9.19
N ILE A 51 -18.61 8.26 -10.34
CA ILE A 51 -17.69 8.91 -11.30
C ILE A 51 -17.04 10.14 -10.65
N GLU A 52 -17.84 11.00 -9.99
CA GLU A 52 -17.30 12.17 -9.28
C GLU A 52 -16.32 11.77 -8.16
N LEU A 53 -16.60 10.70 -7.42
CA LEU A 53 -15.69 10.18 -6.40
C LEU A 53 -14.37 9.69 -7.00
N ASP A 54 -14.41 8.93 -8.09
CA ASP A 54 -13.22 8.42 -8.79
C ASP A 54 -12.33 9.56 -9.32
N GLU A 55 -12.94 10.62 -9.86
CA GLU A 55 -12.20 11.81 -10.32
C GLU A 55 -11.46 12.55 -9.19
N THR A 56 -11.90 12.41 -7.94
CA THR A 56 -11.27 13.06 -6.78
C THR A 56 -10.15 12.26 -6.14
N ILE A 57 -10.05 10.96 -6.45
CA ILE A 57 -9.04 10.04 -5.92
C ILE A 57 -7.85 9.96 -6.87
N LEU A 58 -6.66 10.13 -6.32
CA LEU A 58 -5.39 10.12 -7.06
C LEU A 58 -4.43 9.11 -6.44
N GLU A 59 -3.68 8.40 -7.28
CA GLU A 59 -2.52 7.62 -6.83
C GLU A 59 -1.36 8.57 -6.52
N ALA A 60 -0.92 8.60 -5.26
CA ALA A 60 0.15 9.47 -4.79
C ALA A 60 1.30 8.67 -4.18
N GLU A 61 2.52 8.89 -4.68
CA GLU A 61 3.73 8.20 -4.25
C GLU A 61 4.46 8.99 -3.15
N CYS A 62 4.61 8.39 -1.97
CA CYS A 62 5.28 8.99 -0.83
C CYS A 62 6.74 9.34 -1.13
N GLU A 63 7.10 10.61 -0.92
CA GLU A 63 8.45 11.13 -1.20
C GLU A 63 9.53 10.62 -0.22
N CYS A 64 9.13 9.93 0.86
CA CYS A 64 10.07 9.32 1.81
C CYS A 64 10.42 7.88 1.43
N CYS A 65 9.42 7.05 1.10
CA CYS A 65 9.57 5.60 1.02
C CYS A 65 9.12 4.96 -0.30
N GLY A 66 8.51 5.73 -1.21
CA GLY A 66 7.99 5.25 -2.49
C GLY A 66 6.71 4.41 -2.37
N LEU A 67 6.06 4.38 -1.20
CA LEU A 67 4.75 3.74 -1.06
C LEU A 67 3.70 4.56 -1.79
N LYS A 68 2.91 3.89 -2.63
CA LYS A 68 1.78 4.48 -3.35
C LYS A 68 0.49 4.27 -2.56
N GLU A 69 -0.29 5.33 -2.43
CA GLU A 69 -1.61 5.32 -1.77
C GLU A 69 -2.63 6.02 -2.67
N GLU A 70 -3.85 5.50 -2.70
CA GLU A 70 -5.01 6.17 -3.31
C GLU A 70 -5.57 7.18 -2.31
N CYS A 71 -5.61 8.46 -2.69
CA CYS A 71 -5.95 9.54 -1.77
C CYS A 71 -6.76 10.63 -2.47
N THR A 72 -7.68 11.25 -1.72
CA THR A 72 -8.41 12.41 -2.26
C THR A 72 -7.46 13.60 -2.42
N ASN A 73 -7.70 14.44 -3.43
CA ASN A 73 -6.90 15.63 -3.68
C ASN A 73 -6.85 16.58 -2.46
N GLU A 74 -7.98 16.73 -1.76
CA GLU A 74 -8.05 17.50 -0.52
C GLU A 74 -7.12 16.94 0.56
N TYR A 75 -7.07 15.62 0.73
CA TYR A 75 -6.17 14.98 1.69
C TYR A 75 -4.70 15.19 1.30
N ILE A 76 -4.35 15.02 0.02
CA ILE A 76 -2.99 15.29 -0.49
C ILE A 76 -2.55 16.71 -0.19
N SER A 77 -3.43 17.69 -0.44
CA SER A 77 -3.15 19.11 -0.17
C SER A 77 -2.92 19.38 1.31
N ARG A 78 -3.73 18.80 2.21
CA ARG A 78 -3.56 18.93 3.67
C ARG A 78 -2.22 18.36 4.16
N ILE A 79 -1.83 17.20 3.64
CA ILE A 79 -0.54 16.58 3.98
C ILE A 79 0.61 17.45 3.48
N ARG A 80 0.59 17.91 2.23
CA ARG A 80 1.66 18.81 1.73
C ARG A 80 1.81 20.07 2.57
N ASN A 81 0.72 20.67 3.01
CA ASN A 81 0.76 21.84 3.90
C ASN A 81 1.38 21.53 5.28
N SER A 82 1.31 20.28 5.72
CA SER A 82 1.80 19.84 7.04
C SER A 82 3.26 19.37 7.03
N TYR A 83 3.82 19.01 5.87
CA TYR A 83 5.12 18.34 5.73
C TYR A 83 6.04 19.04 4.73
N SER A 84 6.20 20.36 4.85
CA SER A 84 7.10 21.18 4.01
C SER A 84 6.84 21.03 2.50
N GLY A 85 5.56 20.98 2.10
CA GLY A 85 5.16 20.85 0.70
C GLY A 85 5.22 19.43 0.14
N LYS A 86 5.67 18.45 0.92
CA LYS A 86 5.86 17.07 0.46
C LYS A 86 4.66 16.18 0.75
N TRP A 87 4.37 15.27 -0.17
CA TRP A 87 3.43 14.19 0.07
C TRP A 87 4.10 13.05 0.84
N VAL A 88 3.46 12.64 1.94
CA VAL A 88 3.97 11.63 2.88
C VAL A 88 2.85 10.64 3.19
N CYS A 89 3.12 9.34 3.02
CA CYS A 89 2.13 8.30 3.32
C CYS A 89 1.76 8.26 4.80
N GLY A 90 0.63 7.61 5.12
CA GLY A 90 0.13 7.52 6.50
C GLY A 90 1.18 7.03 7.50
N LEU A 91 1.97 6.01 7.15
CA LEU A 91 3.02 5.45 8.03
C LEU A 91 4.20 6.40 8.23
N CYS A 92 4.67 7.06 7.17
CA CYS A 92 5.78 8.01 7.26
C CYS A 92 5.31 9.28 8.00
N SER A 93 4.04 9.66 7.89
CA SER A 93 3.47 10.80 8.60
C SER A 93 3.58 10.64 10.12
N GLU A 94 3.27 9.45 10.65
CA GLU A 94 3.40 9.11 12.07
C GLU A 94 4.87 9.01 12.50
N ALA A 95 5.72 8.44 11.66
CA ALA A 95 7.16 8.36 11.92
C ALA A 95 7.80 9.76 12.02
N VAL A 96 7.42 10.69 11.14
CA VAL A 96 7.91 12.08 11.16
C VAL A 96 7.38 12.83 12.39
N LYS A 97 6.11 12.63 12.78
CA LYS A 97 5.57 13.18 14.04
C LYS A 97 6.37 12.72 15.25
N GLU A 98 6.82 11.47 15.28
CA GLU A 98 7.69 10.97 16.35
C GLU A 98 9.08 11.62 16.31
N ARG A 99 9.68 11.79 15.11
CA ARG A 99 10.96 12.51 14.96
C ARG A 99 10.86 13.96 15.42
N LEU A 100 9.74 14.62 15.17
CA LEU A 100 9.50 16.01 15.60
C LEU A 100 9.54 16.19 17.13
N ARG A 101 9.37 15.12 17.91
CA ARG A 101 9.57 15.17 19.37
C ARG A 101 11.04 15.27 19.78
N GLN A 102 11.97 15.00 18.87
CA GLN A 102 13.41 14.93 19.11
C GLN A 102 14.18 16.11 18.51
N VAL A 103 13.61 16.82 17.53
CA VAL A 103 14.26 17.90 16.77
C VAL A 103 13.38 19.14 16.68
N VAL A 104 13.95 20.29 16.35
CA VAL A 104 13.22 21.55 16.27
C VAL A 104 12.88 21.87 14.82
N GLY A 105 11.73 21.40 14.37
CA GLY A 105 11.15 21.78 13.08
C GLY A 105 10.79 20.61 12.18
N ILE A 106 9.75 20.82 11.38
CA ILE A 106 9.20 19.78 10.49
C ILE A 106 10.18 19.38 9.39
N GLU A 107 10.95 20.33 8.85
CA GLU A 107 11.91 20.05 7.79
C GLU A 107 13.07 19.16 8.28
N GLU A 108 13.61 19.44 9.46
CA GLU A 108 14.65 18.61 10.08
C GLU A 108 14.14 17.19 10.42
N ALA A 109 12.91 17.10 10.94
CA ALA A 109 12.26 15.83 11.22
C ALA A 109 12.06 15.00 9.94
N MET A 110 11.66 15.66 8.86
CA MET A 110 11.51 15.07 7.52
C MET A 110 12.86 14.56 6.99
N ILE A 111 13.90 15.39 6.98
CA ILE A 111 15.25 15.00 6.49
C ILE A 111 15.77 13.79 7.27
N THR A 112 15.66 13.82 8.60
CA THR A 112 16.09 12.71 9.46
C THR A 112 15.36 11.42 9.13
N HIS A 113 14.04 11.51 8.89
CA HIS A 113 13.23 10.35 8.51
C HIS A 113 13.58 9.84 7.10
N THR A 114 13.72 10.73 6.11
CA THR A 114 14.09 10.38 4.73
C THR A 114 15.44 9.65 4.70
N ASN A 115 16.44 10.15 5.42
CA ASN A 115 17.75 9.49 5.52
C ASN A 115 17.63 8.07 6.10
N PHE A 116 16.86 7.92 7.18
CA PHE A 116 16.60 6.61 7.78
C PHE A 116 15.93 5.64 6.80
N VAL A 117 14.93 6.10 6.05
CA VAL A 117 14.23 5.28 5.06
C VAL A 117 15.14 4.91 3.90
N GLN A 118 15.98 5.83 3.44
CA GLN A 118 16.95 5.58 2.39
C GLN A 118 17.98 4.53 2.82
N ASP A 119 18.52 4.65 4.03
CA ASP A 119 19.43 3.66 4.60
C ASP A 119 18.75 2.29 4.76
N PHE A 120 17.52 2.27 5.28
CA PHE A 120 16.73 1.04 5.42
C PHE A 120 16.48 0.38 4.07
N ASN A 121 16.12 1.16 3.05
CA ASN A 121 15.90 0.65 1.70
C ASN A 121 17.20 0.07 1.15
N ASN A 122 18.33 0.79 1.25
CA ASN A 122 19.63 0.40 0.72
C ASN A 122 20.33 -0.74 1.48
N THR A 123 19.87 -1.08 2.69
CA THR A 123 20.51 -2.10 3.52
C THR A 123 19.54 -3.23 3.86
N THR A 124 18.59 -2.96 4.74
CA THR A 124 17.67 -3.97 5.28
C THR A 124 16.67 -4.47 4.24
N ARG A 125 16.08 -3.59 3.42
CA ARG A 125 15.11 -4.00 2.40
C ARG A 125 15.78 -4.70 1.23
N LEU A 126 16.93 -4.21 0.78
CA LEU A 126 17.71 -4.86 -0.29
C LEU A 126 18.18 -6.26 0.10
N ASN A 127 18.65 -6.46 1.33
CA ASN A 127 19.08 -7.79 1.79
C ASN A 127 18.76 -8.03 3.28
N PRO A 128 17.52 -8.44 3.61
CA PRO A 128 17.08 -8.59 4.99
C PRO A 128 17.83 -9.70 5.72
N LYS A 129 18.22 -10.78 5.01
CA LYS A 129 19.02 -11.88 5.58
C LYS A 129 20.40 -11.38 5.99
N LEU A 130 21.09 -10.66 5.10
CA LEU A 130 22.42 -10.11 5.39
C LEU A 130 22.35 -9.07 6.52
N SER A 131 21.37 -8.15 6.47
CA SER A 131 21.11 -7.18 7.54
C SER A 131 20.89 -7.86 8.89
N PHE A 132 20.10 -8.94 8.93
CA PHE A 132 19.87 -9.73 10.15
C PHE A 132 21.17 -10.37 10.66
N THR A 133 21.96 -11.01 9.78
CA THR A 133 23.23 -11.62 10.20
C THR A 133 24.25 -10.60 10.71
N PHE A 134 24.29 -9.39 10.13
CA PHE A 134 25.11 -8.28 10.64
C PHE A 134 24.62 -7.83 12.02
N ALA A 135 23.30 -7.68 12.22
CA ALA A 135 22.74 -7.33 13.52
C ALA A 135 23.10 -8.38 14.59
N MET A 136 22.96 -9.68 14.27
CA MET A 136 23.36 -10.78 15.16
C MET A 136 24.86 -10.75 15.48
N ARG A 137 25.70 -10.52 14.46
CA ARG A 137 27.15 -10.36 14.63
C ARG A 137 27.48 -9.20 15.57
N ASP A 138 26.81 -8.07 15.42
CA ASP A 138 27.06 -6.88 16.25
C ASP A 138 26.59 -7.08 17.69
N ILE A 139 25.46 -7.78 17.92
CA ILE A 139 25.03 -8.19 19.26
C ILE A 139 26.09 -9.09 19.92
N ALA A 140 26.60 -10.10 19.20
CA ALA A 140 27.64 -10.98 19.72
C ALA A 140 28.94 -10.21 20.04
N LYS A 141 29.36 -9.28 19.16
CA LYS A 141 30.53 -8.42 19.35
C LYS A 141 30.39 -7.54 20.60
N ARG A 142 29.27 -6.81 20.73
CA ARG A 142 28.98 -5.97 21.90
C ARG A 142 28.96 -6.77 23.20
N SER A 143 28.37 -7.97 23.17
CA SER A 143 28.34 -8.89 24.31
C SER A 143 29.74 -9.37 24.71
N GLY A 144 30.60 -9.69 23.74
CA GLY A 144 31.98 -10.08 23.97
C GLY A 144 32.84 -8.94 24.54
N GLN A 145 32.69 -7.72 24.02
CA GLN A 145 33.39 -6.53 24.53
C GLN A 145 32.96 -6.20 25.97
N LYS A 146 31.66 -6.26 26.27
CA LYS A 146 31.14 -6.05 27.64
C LYS A 146 31.76 -7.05 28.63
N ARG A 147 31.87 -8.34 28.25
CA ARG A 147 32.57 -9.33 29.07
C ARG A 147 34.03 -8.97 29.28
N LYS A 148 34.77 -8.57 28.23
CA LYS A 148 36.19 -8.16 28.37
C LYS A 148 36.37 -7.00 29.34
N ILE A 149 35.51 -5.97 29.29
CA ILE A 149 35.56 -4.83 30.22
C ILE A 149 35.31 -5.30 31.66
N LEU A 150 34.29 -6.15 31.88
CA LEU A 150 34.00 -6.71 33.20
C LEU A 150 35.08 -7.69 33.70
N SER A 151 35.82 -8.32 32.78
CA SER A 151 36.93 -9.24 33.10
C SER A 151 38.25 -8.51 33.36
N GLY A 152 38.31 -7.19 33.14
CA GLY A 152 39.51 -6.36 33.33
C GLY A 152 40.02 -6.28 34.77
N GLY A 153 39.28 -6.84 35.75
CA GLY A 153 39.69 -6.97 37.15
C GLY A 153 39.84 -8.40 37.67
N MET A 154 39.57 -9.43 36.86
CA MET A 154 39.75 -10.82 37.29
C MET A 154 40.09 -11.66 36.06
N GLN A 155 41.34 -12.10 35.94
CA GLN A 155 41.81 -13.02 34.91
C GLN A 155 41.17 -14.41 35.10
N ASN A 156 39.87 -14.55 34.87
CA ASN A 156 39.25 -15.84 34.69
C ASN A 156 39.37 -16.21 33.21
N ILE A 157 40.59 -16.63 32.86
CA ILE A 157 40.92 -17.27 31.58
C ILE A 157 40.05 -18.54 31.50
N ILE A 158 38.86 -18.44 30.91
CA ILE A 158 38.22 -19.63 30.34
C ILE A 158 39.06 -19.96 29.10
N ALA A 159 40.15 -20.69 29.34
CA ALA A 159 40.94 -21.32 28.30
C ALA A 159 39.99 -22.17 27.46
N ARG A 160 40.22 -22.18 26.15
CA ARG A 160 39.48 -23.06 25.22
C ARG A 160 39.53 -24.48 25.80
N SER A 161 38.41 -24.98 26.27
CA SER A 161 38.28 -26.38 26.65
C SER A 161 38.61 -27.18 25.40
N SER A 162 39.75 -27.86 25.41
CA SER A 162 40.15 -28.79 24.37
C SER A 162 39.00 -29.77 24.16
N SER A 163 38.37 -29.67 22.99
CA SER A 163 37.29 -30.55 22.58
C SER A 163 37.75 -32.00 22.74
N CYS A 164 37.01 -32.79 23.52
CA CYS A 164 37.20 -34.24 23.61
C CYS A 164 36.72 -34.87 22.29
N VAL A 165 37.47 -34.69 21.22
CA VAL A 165 37.29 -35.46 19.98
C VAL A 165 38.25 -36.65 20.05
N PRO A 166 37.77 -37.89 20.18
CA PRO A 166 38.63 -39.06 20.09
C PRO A 166 39.28 -39.09 18.70
N ARG A 167 40.61 -39.15 18.65
CA ARG A 167 41.36 -39.36 17.40
C ARG A 167 41.11 -40.80 16.95
N ILE A 168 40.35 -40.97 15.87
CA ILE A 168 40.15 -42.28 15.23
C ILE A 168 41.47 -42.63 14.53
N THR A 169 42.23 -43.58 15.08
CA THR A 169 43.37 -44.17 14.39
C THR A 169 42.87 -45.30 13.52
N THR A 170 42.78 -45.07 12.21
CA THR A 170 42.62 -46.12 11.22
C THR A 170 43.97 -46.80 11.02
N THR A 171 44.20 -47.91 11.71
CA THR A 171 45.24 -48.87 11.33
C THR A 171 44.67 -49.75 10.22
N ALA A 172 45.11 -49.50 8.99
CA ALA A 172 44.92 -50.44 7.88
C ALA A 172 45.76 -51.70 8.16
N THR A 173 45.13 -52.86 8.04
CA THR A 173 45.80 -54.17 7.96
C THR A 173 45.81 -54.60 6.51
#